data_AF-A0A6I3I8J8-F1
#
_entry.id   AF-A0A6I3I8J8-F1
#
_cell.length_a   1.000
_cell.length_b   1.000
_cell.length_c   1.000
_cell.angle_alpha   90.00
_cell.angle_beta   90.00
_cell.angle_gamma   90.00
#
_symmetry.space_group_name_H-M   'P 1'
#
loop_
_entity.id
_entity.type
_entity.pdbx_description
1 polymer ?
#
loop_
_entity_poly.entity_id
_entity_poly.type
_entity_poly.pdbx_seq_one_letter_code
_entity_poly.pdbx_strand_id
1 'polypeptide(L)'
;MTDQYSDFVNTPFGKNVAQRLGLPAPVRLRRYEPGQILCESPVLVAGTGSYAASVRSLLTNAAVSVVGSLDELGEGRLGGIVLDLSDARRPSDLAALPELAAPAVKRLARNARVVVLGTDPTQLTDPVQVATQRALDGFTRSLAKELRAGATANLVLGPVREGGTGEGVAQQAEANVGEAVRFFLSGRSAFVDGQPVRVSDAAAQANPSVDRPLDGRVAVVTGAARGIGAAIARTLHRDGATVVCVDVPAAGEALARVANEVGGTALQLDVTAEDAGRRILDHARTRHGGLDIVVHNAGITRDKLFVNMDESRWDSVMAVNLASIVQMNETLLGPDGLGEGGRMVCLSSQSGFAGNRGQTNYSATKAAIIGLVGALAPQLAERGITINGVAPGLIETEMTGKMPFATREAARRLSSLQQGGLPVDVADTIAWLVQPASAGVNGQVIRVCGQNMIGA
;
A
#
# COMPACT_ATOMS: atom_id res chain seq x y z
N MET A 1 3.86 -14.17 15.52
CA MET A 1 4.13 -13.97 16.97
C MET A 1 3.86 -12.52 17.28
N THR A 2 3.08 -12.26 18.32
CA THR A 2 2.72 -10.91 18.78
C THR A 2 3.93 -10.19 19.36
N ASP A 3 3.95 -8.86 19.23
CA ASP A 3 4.96 -8.01 19.84
C ASP A 3 4.72 -7.92 21.35
N GLN A 4 5.21 -8.91 22.09
CA GLN A 4 5.01 -9.05 23.54
C GLN A 4 5.49 -7.82 24.33
N TYR A 5 6.49 -7.11 23.82
CA TYR A 5 6.95 -5.85 24.41
C TYR A 5 5.91 -4.76 24.22
N SER A 6 5.43 -4.55 22.98
CA SER A 6 4.38 -3.57 22.70
C SER A 6 3.10 -3.88 23.48
N ASP A 7 2.73 -5.16 23.59
CA ASP A 7 1.58 -5.60 24.38
C ASP A 7 1.77 -5.25 25.86
N PHE A 8 2.94 -5.54 26.44
CA PHE A 8 3.28 -5.20 27.82
C PHE A 8 3.24 -3.68 28.08
N VAL A 9 3.95 -2.88 27.28
CA VAL A 9 4.05 -1.41 27.50
C VAL A 9 2.76 -0.66 27.23
N ASN A 10 1.80 -1.28 26.54
CA ASN A 10 0.45 -0.73 26.38
C ASN A 10 -0.51 -1.12 27.52
N THR A 11 -0.10 -1.95 28.50
CA THR A 11 -0.86 -2.15 29.75
C THR A 11 -0.67 -0.98 30.73
N PRO A 12 -1.58 -0.74 31.68
CA PRO A 12 -1.42 0.32 32.68
C PRO A 12 -0.13 0.19 33.51
N PHE A 13 0.26 -1.05 33.86
CA PHE A 13 1.50 -1.32 34.60
C PHE A 13 2.74 -1.13 33.71
N GLY A 14 2.77 -1.75 32.53
CA GLY A 14 3.93 -1.66 31.64
C GLY A 14 4.17 -0.25 31.11
N LYS A 15 3.12 0.56 30.91
CA LYS A 15 3.25 1.98 30.56
C LYS A 15 3.98 2.78 31.64
N ASN A 16 3.62 2.57 32.91
CA ASN A 16 4.29 3.21 34.04
C ASN A 16 5.77 2.81 34.14
N VAL A 17 6.07 1.52 33.92
CA VAL A 17 7.45 1.01 33.92
C VAL A 17 8.26 1.62 32.75
N ALA A 18 7.72 1.58 31.54
CA ALA A 18 8.38 2.13 30.35
C ALA A 18 8.65 3.64 30.51
N GLN A 19 7.68 4.41 31.01
CA GLN A 19 7.85 5.84 31.27
C GLN A 19 8.96 6.12 32.30
N ARG A 20 9.03 5.37 33.41
CA ARG A 20 10.07 5.54 34.43
C ARG A 20 11.47 5.18 33.94
N LEU A 21 11.56 4.26 32.98
CA LEU A 21 12.81 3.79 32.39
C LEU A 21 13.18 4.50 31.08
N GLY A 22 12.38 5.48 30.62
CA GLY A 22 12.59 6.17 29.35
C GLY A 22 12.48 5.26 28.12
N LEU A 23 11.79 4.13 28.24
CA LEU A 23 11.69 3.13 27.17
C LEU A 23 10.60 3.51 26.15
N PRO A 24 10.79 3.20 24.85
CA PRO A 24 9.79 3.47 23.82
C PRO A 24 8.47 2.75 24.11
N ALA A 25 7.35 3.46 24.02
CA ALA A 25 6.01 2.88 24.15
C ALA A 25 5.24 3.08 22.83
N PRO A 26 5.48 2.23 21.81
CA PRO A 26 4.78 2.34 20.54
C PRO A 26 3.27 2.21 20.75
N VAL A 27 2.51 3.00 20.00
CA VAL A 27 1.05 2.95 20.07
C VAL A 27 0.54 1.75 19.29
N ARG A 28 -0.45 1.04 19.85
CA ARG A 28 -1.23 0.05 19.10
C ARG A 28 -1.93 0.74 17.92
N LEU A 29 -1.52 0.34 16.71
CA LEU A 29 -2.04 0.93 15.48
C LEU A 29 -3.49 0.53 15.24
N ARG A 30 -4.34 1.51 14.90
CA ARG A 30 -5.72 1.28 14.43
C ARG A 30 -5.67 0.63 13.06
N ARG A 31 -6.11 -0.63 12.98
CA ARG A 31 -6.26 -1.42 11.75
C ARG A 31 -7.73 -1.61 11.42
N TYR A 32 -8.03 -1.86 10.16
CA TYR A 32 -9.40 -2.03 9.68
C TYR A 32 -10.03 -3.34 10.18
N GLU A 33 -11.28 -3.24 10.60
CA GLU A 33 -12.18 -4.35 10.87
C GLU A 33 -13.48 -4.15 10.06
N PRO A 34 -14.12 -5.21 9.54
CA PRO A 34 -15.37 -5.09 8.80
C PRO A 34 -16.43 -4.25 9.54
N GLY A 35 -17.07 -3.31 8.84
CA GLY A 35 -18.08 -2.42 9.42
C GLY A 35 -17.51 -1.24 10.21
N GLN A 36 -16.19 -1.08 10.34
CA GLN A 36 -15.62 0.12 10.94
C GLN A 36 -15.86 1.36 10.07
N ILE A 37 -16.26 2.45 10.72
CA ILE A 37 -16.34 3.76 10.09
C ILE A 37 -14.95 4.27 9.66
N LEU A 38 -14.93 5.11 8.62
CA LEU A 38 -13.68 5.63 8.06
C LEU A 38 -12.86 6.40 9.11
N CYS A 39 -13.50 7.35 9.80
CA CYS A 39 -12.87 8.18 10.82
C CYS A 39 -13.85 8.50 11.95
N GLU A 40 -13.47 8.21 13.20
CA GLU A 40 -14.31 8.45 14.39
C GLU A 40 -14.32 9.91 14.84
N SER A 41 -13.27 10.66 14.51
CA SER A 41 -13.11 12.07 14.89
C SER A 41 -13.18 12.95 13.65
N PRO A 42 -13.56 14.24 13.79
CA PRO A 42 -13.66 15.14 12.65
C PRO A 42 -12.39 15.21 11.81
N VAL A 43 -12.55 15.41 10.50
CA VAL A 43 -11.46 15.61 9.55
C VAL A 43 -11.43 17.07 9.12
N LEU A 44 -10.29 17.73 9.31
CA LEU A 44 -10.05 19.05 8.76
C LEU A 44 -9.72 18.90 7.28
N VAL A 45 -10.51 19.50 6.40
CA VAL A 45 -10.12 19.70 5.00
C VAL A 45 -9.79 21.18 4.84
N ALA A 46 -8.61 21.51 4.36
CA ALA A 46 -8.13 22.88 4.22
C ALA A 46 -7.21 23.03 3.00
N GLY A 47 -6.86 24.27 2.66
CA GLY A 47 -6.08 24.60 1.47
C GLY A 47 -6.93 25.19 0.34
N THR A 48 -6.26 25.65 -0.71
CA THR A 48 -6.88 26.38 -1.84
C THR A 48 -6.86 25.58 -3.14
N GLY A 49 -6.53 24.28 -3.07
CA GLY A 49 -6.49 23.43 -4.26
C GLY A 49 -7.87 23.02 -4.78
N SER A 50 -7.84 22.43 -5.97
CA SER A 50 -9.01 22.05 -6.78
C SER A 50 -9.66 20.73 -6.35
N TYR A 51 -9.11 19.99 -5.38
CA TYR A 51 -9.66 18.74 -4.87
C TYR A 51 -10.39 18.89 -3.54
N ALA A 52 -10.22 20.02 -2.83
CA ALA A 52 -10.77 20.22 -1.50
C ALA A 52 -12.30 20.04 -1.48
N ALA A 53 -13.01 20.61 -2.45
CA ALA A 53 -14.47 20.51 -2.53
C ALA A 53 -14.95 19.06 -2.74
N SER A 54 -14.35 18.33 -3.68
CA SER A 54 -14.73 16.94 -3.96
C SER A 54 -14.39 16.01 -2.79
N VAL A 55 -13.27 16.25 -2.10
CA VAL A 55 -12.91 15.51 -0.88
C VAL A 55 -13.89 15.79 0.25
N ARG A 56 -14.33 17.04 0.48
CA ARG A 56 -15.36 17.35 1.49
C ARG A 56 -16.66 16.60 1.21
N SER A 57 -17.09 16.58 -0.06
CA SER A 57 -18.29 15.86 -0.49
C SER A 57 -18.16 14.35 -0.26
N LEU A 58 -17.03 13.76 -0.65
CA LEU A 58 -16.76 12.33 -0.43
C LEU A 58 -16.81 11.96 1.06
N LEU A 59 -16.18 12.76 1.91
CA LEU A 59 -16.14 12.52 3.35
C LEU A 59 -17.52 12.66 3.99
N THR A 60 -18.29 13.68 3.58
CA THR A 60 -19.67 13.88 4.05
C THR A 60 -20.55 12.70 3.66
N ASN A 61 -20.44 12.22 2.42
CA ASN A 61 -21.15 11.03 1.93
C ASN A 61 -20.74 9.74 2.67
N ALA A 62 -19.50 9.68 3.17
CA ALA A 62 -19.01 8.60 4.02
C ALA A 62 -19.37 8.78 5.51
N ALA A 63 -20.27 9.71 5.84
CA ALA A 63 -20.68 10.06 7.21
C ALA A 63 -19.52 10.47 8.13
N VAL A 64 -18.46 11.04 7.57
CA VAL A 64 -17.36 11.64 8.34
C VAL A 64 -17.69 13.10 8.64
N SER A 65 -17.54 13.51 9.90
CA SER A 65 -17.64 14.92 10.28
C SER A 65 -16.48 15.71 9.66
N VAL A 66 -16.79 16.72 8.86
CA VAL A 66 -15.79 17.56 8.18
C VAL A 66 -15.83 18.97 8.74
N VAL A 67 -14.66 19.53 9.03
CA VAL A 67 -14.49 20.93 9.42
C VAL A 67 -13.62 21.68 8.40
N GLY A 68 -13.90 22.95 8.17
CA GLY A 68 -13.12 23.84 7.32
C GLY A 68 -12.03 24.62 8.06
N SER A 69 -12.16 24.76 9.38
CA SER A 69 -11.27 25.52 10.23
C SER A 69 -11.15 24.89 11.62
N LEU A 70 -10.14 25.33 12.39
CA LEU A 70 -10.01 24.91 13.80
C LEU A 70 -11.03 25.61 14.71
N ASP A 71 -11.58 26.74 14.29
CA ASP A 71 -12.63 27.44 15.03
C ASP A 71 -13.94 26.63 14.99
N GLU A 72 -14.29 26.06 13.82
CA GLU A 72 -15.41 25.12 13.67
C GLU A 72 -15.23 23.85 14.53
N LEU A 73 -14.00 23.41 14.75
CA LEU A 73 -13.69 22.24 15.58
C LEU A 73 -13.91 22.51 17.08
N GLY A 74 -13.80 23.76 17.53
CA GLY A 74 -13.84 24.12 18.95
C GLY A 74 -12.69 23.52 19.74
N GLU A 75 -12.98 22.78 20.81
CA GLU A 75 -12.00 22.10 21.69
C GLU A 75 -11.73 20.62 21.31
N GLY A 76 -12.33 20.12 20.22
CA GLY A 76 -12.23 18.72 19.78
C GLY A 76 -10.84 18.24 19.33
N ARG A 77 -10.75 16.95 19.00
CA ARG A 77 -9.56 16.35 18.38
C ARG A 77 -9.84 16.00 16.92
N LEU A 78 -8.81 16.05 16.08
CA LEU A 78 -8.89 15.70 14.66
C LEU A 78 -8.51 14.24 14.44
N GLY A 79 -9.38 13.50 13.76
CA GLY A 79 -9.06 12.15 13.28
C GLY A 79 -8.23 12.16 12.00
N GLY A 80 -8.30 13.27 11.25
CA GLY A 80 -7.39 13.50 10.15
C GLY A 80 -7.34 14.94 9.67
N ILE A 81 -6.38 15.20 8.80
CA ILE A 81 -6.17 16.47 8.11
C ILE A 81 -5.97 16.14 6.63
N VAL A 82 -6.71 16.80 5.75
CA VAL A 82 -6.45 16.84 4.31
C VAL A 82 -6.03 18.26 3.95
N LEU A 83 -4.80 18.43 3.48
CA LEU A 83 -4.26 19.72 3.04
C LEU A 83 -4.16 19.72 1.52
N ASP A 84 -4.98 20.53 0.87
CA ASP A 84 -5.00 20.63 -0.58
C ASP A 84 -4.15 21.79 -1.10
N LEU A 85 -3.01 21.44 -1.69
CA LEU A 85 -2.08 22.35 -2.36
C LEU A 85 -1.91 21.98 -3.84
N SER A 86 -2.91 21.32 -4.46
CA SER A 86 -2.85 20.98 -5.89
C SER A 86 -2.61 22.20 -6.78
N ASP A 87 -3.07 23.37 -6.33
CA ASP A 87 -3.02 24.61 -7.10
C ASP A 87 -1.84 25.52 -6.71
N ALA A 88 -0.94 25.05 -5.84
CA ALA A 88 0.31 25.75 -5.58
C ALA A 88 1.17 25.78 -6.85
N ARG A 89 1.59 26.97 -7.26
CA ARG A 89 2.37 27.19 -8.51
C ARG A 89 3.72 27.86 -8.23
N ARG A 90 3.85 28.54 -7.08
CA ARG A 90 5.07 29.24 -6.67
C ARG A 90 5.48 28.86 -5.25
N PRO A 91 6.77 28.98 -4.89
CA PRO A 91 7.24 28.71 -3.53
C PRO A 91 6.52 29.50 -2.43
N SER A 92 6.05 30.72 -2.73
CA SER A 92 5.26 31.53 -1.80
C SER A 92 3.95 30.86 -1.38
N ASP A 93 3.37 30.03 -2.25
CA ASP A 93 2.09 29.36 -1.98
C ASP A 93 2.26 28.25 -0.92
N LEU A 94 3.50 27.79 -0.69
CA LEU A 94 3.84 26.83 0.37
C LEU A 94 3.80 27.44 1.77
N ALA A 95 3.67 28.78 1.89
CA ALA A 95 3.45 29.45 3.17
C ALA A 95 2.16 28.99 3.86
N ALA A 96 1.19 28.47 3.10
CA ALA A 96 -0.03 27.87 3.64
C ALA A 96 0.24 26.63 4.51
N LEU A 97 1.36 25.92 4.32
CA LEU A 97 1.68 24.71 5.08
C LEU A 97 1.84 24.98 6.58
N PRO A 98 2.74 25.86 7.06
CA PRO A 98 2.85 26.15 8.49
C PRO A 98 1.58 26.79 9.06
N GLU A 99 0.89 27.63 8.29
CA GLU A 99 -0.33 28.32 8.73
C GLU A 99 -1.50 27.34 9.00
N LEU A 100 -1.73 26.40 8.09
CA LEU A 100 -2.82 25.44 8.18
C LEU A 100 -2.43 24.19 8.99
N ALA A 101 -1.23 23.65 8.77
CA ALA A 101 -0.84 22.37 9.34
C ALA A 101 -0.41 22.48 10.81
N ALA A 102 0.41 23.46 11.18
CA ALA A 102 1.05 23.45 12.51
C ALA A 102 0.05 23.55 13.68
N PRO A 103 -0.99 24.41 13.63
CA PRO A 103 -2.03 24.42 14.65
C PRO A 103 -2.87 23.14 14.64
N ALA A 104 -3.19 22.60 13.46
CA ALA A 104 -4.04 21.41 13.30
C ALA A 104 -3.34 20.13 13.78
N VAL A 105 -2.04 19.97 13.51
CA VAL A 105 -1.23 18.82 13.93
C VAL A 105 -1.23 18.66 15.46
N LYS A 106 -1.23 19.77 16.21
CA LYS A 106 -1.33 19.75 17.69
C LYS A 106 -2.67 19.18 18.19
N ARG A 107 -3.70 19.19 17.35
CA ARG A 107 -5.07 18.75 17.66
C ARG A 107 -5.35 17.30 17.22
N LEU A 108 -4.38 16.61 16.61
CA LEU A 108 -4.57 15.22 16.18
C LEU A 108 -4.91 14.28 17.33
N ALA A 109 -5.82 13.35 17.06
CA ALA A 109 -6.13 12.19 17.89
C ALA A 109 -5.06 11.10 17.74
N ARG A 110 -5.15 10.05 18.55
CA ARG A 110 -4.32 8.84 18.38
C ARG A 110 -4.68 8.17 17.05
N ASN A 111 -3.68 7.63 16.34
CA ASN A 111 -3.87 7.02 15.01
C ASN A 111 -4.52 7.95 13.98
N ALA A 112 -4.31 9.27 14.09
CA ALA A 112 -4.83 10.21 13.10
C ALA A 112 -4.11 10.07 11.74
N ARG A 113 -4.66 10.70 10.71
CA ARG A 113 -4.14 10.62 9.33
C ARG A 113 -3.96 12.00 8.73
N VAL A 114 -2.78 12.27 8.18
CA VAL A 114 -2.53 13.49 7.41
C VAL A 114 -2.36 13.11 5.95
N VAL A 115 -3.13 13.75 5.07
CA VAL A 115 -3.02 13.57 3.62
C VAL A 115 -2.75 14.92 2.99
N VAL A 116 -1.62 15.05 2.32
CA VAL A 116 -1.29 16.23 1.52
C VAL A 116 -1.69 15.94 0.09
N LEU A 117 -2.42 16.85 -0.56
CA LEU A 117 -2.77 16.76 -1.97
C LEU A 117 -1.91 17.74 -2.76
N GLY A 118 -1.37 17.26 -3.87
CA GLY A 118 -0.60 18.04 -4.83
C GLY A 118 -0.96 17.65 -6.26
N THR A 119 -0.32 18.31 -7.21
CA THR A 119 -0.38 17.99 -8.63
C THR A 119 0.89 17.21 -9.01
N ASP A 120 0.75 16.15 -9.82
CA ASP A 120 1.88 15.35 -10.28
C ASP A 120 2.91 16.23 -11.02
N PRO A 121 4.13 16.42 -10.46
CA PRO A 121 5.13 17.26 -11.09
C PRO A 121 5.56 16.78 -12.47
N THR A 122 5.37 15.51 -12.82
CA THR A 122 5.74 14.99 -14.15
C THR A 122 4.79 15.43 -15.27
N GLN A 123 3.65 16.03 -14.92
CA GLN A 123 2.70 16.60 -15.88
C GLN A 123 2.86 18.12 -16.04
N LEU A 124 3.77 18.74 -15.29
CA LEU A 124 4.03 20.17 -15.33
C LEU A 124 5.27 20.47 -16.18
N THR A 125 5.23 21.58 -16.93
CA THR A 125 6.32 22.01 -17.80
C THR A 125 7.10 23.20 -17.23
N ASP A 126 6.46 24.05 -16.44
CA ASP A 126 7.11 25.19 -15.78
C ASP A 126 8.01 24.70 -14.61
N PRO A 127 9.34 24.99 -14.64
CA PRO A 127 10.26 24.50 -13.62
C PRO A 127 9.94 24.97 -12.20
N VAL A 128 9.36 26.17 -12.03
CA VAL A 128 8.99 26.72 -10.72
C VAL A 128 7.79 25.95 -10.16
N GLN A 129 6.81 25.64 -10.99
CA GLN A 129 5.67 24.82 -10.60
C GLN A 129 6.10 23.40 -10.24
N VAL A 130 6.96 22.78 -11.07
CA VAL A 130 7.55 21.46 -10.81
C VAL A 130 8.26 21.44 -9.46
N ALA A 131 9.13 22.42 -9.19
CA ALA A 131 9.86 22.51 -7.93
C ALA A 131 8.92 22.72 -6.73
N THR A 132 7.90 23.58 -6.89
CA THR A 132 6.90 23.87 -5.86
C THR A 132 6.12 22.61 -5.47
N GLN A 133 5.61 21.86 -6.45
CA GLN A 133 4.87 20.63 -6.19
C GLN A 133 5.78 19.51 -5.66
N ARG A 134 7.03 19.42 -6.14
CA ARG A 134 8.01 18.45 -5.63
C ARG A 134 8.35 18.67 -4.15
N ALA A 135 8.36 19.93 -3.67
CA ALA A 135 8.64 20.25 -2.27
C ALA A 135 7.67 19.60 -1.28
N LEU A 136 6.43 19.31 -1.70
CA LEU A 136 5.42 18.64 -0.88
C LEU A 136 5.86 17.24 -0.42
N ASP A 137 6.69 16.53 -1.19
CA ASP A 137 7.21 15.22 -0.79
C ASP A 137 8.17 15.34 0.40
N GLY A 138 9.11 16.30 0.33
CA GLY A 138 10.04 16.59 1.43
C GLY A 138 9.32 17.03 2.70
N PHE A 139 8.32 17.91 2.56
CA PHE A 139 7.46 18.33 3.67
C PHE A 139 6.72 17.13 4.29
N THR A 140 6.01 16.35 3.48
CA THR A 140 5.18 15.23 3.96
C THR A 140 6.01 14.18 4.68
N ARG A 141 7.18 13.82 4.14
CA ARG A 141 8.10 12.87 4.79
C ARG A 141 8.65 13.42 6.10
N SER A 142 8.94 14.71 6.18
CA SER A 142 9.44 15.31 7.42
C SER A 142 8.34 15.35 8.48
N LEU A 143 7.14 15.78 8.08
CA LEU A 143 5.96 15.78 8.95
C LEU A 143 5.66 14.39 9.51
N ALA A 144 5.64 13.33 8.68
CA ALA A 144 5.42 11.96 9.14
C ALA A 144 6.41 11.52 10.25
N LYS A 145 7.67 11.98 10.22
CA LYS A 145 8.66 11.68 11.28
C LYS A 145 8.41 12.45 12.58
N GLU A 146 7.74 13.60 12.50
CA GLU A 146 7.40 14.44 13.64
C GLU A 146 6.07 14.03 14.29
N LEU A 147 5.19 13.37 13.53
CA LEU A 147 3.92 12.86 14.01
C LEU A 147 4.13 11.84 15.15
N ARG A 148 3.13 11.80 16.04
CA ARG A 148 3.17 10.97 17.25
C ARG A 148 1.94 10.09 17.33
N ALA A 149 1.95 9.19 18.31
CA ALA A 149 0.79 8.39 18.69
C ALA A 149 0.17 7.54 17.56
N GLY A 150 1.01 7.01 16.66
CA GLY A 150 0.58 6.15 15.55
C GLY A 150 -0.08 6.90 14.39
N ALA A 151 0.02 8.23 14.36
CA ALA A 151 -0.43 9.02 13.22
C ALA A 151 0.54 8.88 12.04
N THR A 152 0.02 8.98 10.82
CA THR A 152 0.79 8.86 9.57
C THR A 152 0.56 10.08 8.68
N ALA A 153 1.52 10.40 7.81
CA ALA A 153 1.36 11.40 6.76
C ALA A 153 1.74 10.85 5.38
N ASN A 154 0.86 11.02 4.39
CA ASN A 154 1.09 10.57 3.01
C ASN A 154 0.73 11.66 2.00
N LEU A 155 1.30 11.57 0.80
CA LEU A 155 1.13 12.55 -0.28
C LEU A 155 0.38 11.89 -1.44
N VAL A 156 -0.72 12.51 -1.89
CA VAL A 156 -1.45 12.11 -3.09
C VAL A 156 -1.23 13.17 -4.16
N LEU A 157 -0.70 12.76 -5.30
CA LEU A 157 -0.43 13.61 -6.46
C LEU A 157 -1.47 13.30 -7.53
N GLY A 158 -2.41 14.21 -7.74
CA GLY A 158 -3.44 14.09 -8.79
C GLY A 158 -2.97 14.69 -10.13
N PRO A 159 -3.75 14.50 -11.21
CA PRO A 159 -3.44 15.10 -12.49
C PRO A 159 -3.63 16.62 -12.49
N VAL A 160 -3.06 17.30 -13.48
CA VAL A 160 -3.23 18.74 -13.72
C VAL A 160 -4.70 19.05 -14.02
N ARG A 161 -5.24 20.11 -13.40
CA ARG A 161 -6.65 20.53 -13.53
C ARG A 161 -6.89 21.83 -14.30
N GLU A 162 -5.88 22.40 -14.94
CA GLU A 162 -6.01 23.70 -15.61
C GLU A 162 -7.03 23.70 -16.76
N GLY A 163 -7.71 24.84 -16.92
CA GLY A 163 -8.94 25.02 -17.69
C GLY A 163 -8.84 24.53 -19.14
N GLY A 164 -9.62 23.50 -19.47
CA GLY A 164 -9.63 22.86 -20.78
C GLY A 164 -9.85 21.35 -20.73
N THR A 165 -9.72 20.73 -19.55
CA THR A 165 -10.15 19.34 -19.35
C THR A 165 -11.68 19.28 -19.35
N GLY A 166 -12.26 18.41 -20.20
CA GLY A 166 -13.71 18.24 -20.24
C GLY A 166 -14.26 17.81 -18.88
N GLU A 167 -15.49 18.21 -18.55
CA GLU A 167 -16.12 17.97 -17.23
C GLU A 167 -15.99 16.51 -16.74
N GLY A 168 -16.07 15.53 -17.64
CA GLY A 168 -15.89 14.11 -17.31
C GLY A 168 -14.48 13.71 -16.87
N VAL A 169 -13.43 14.31 -17.45
CA VAL A 169 -12.03 14.03 -17.08
C VAL A 169 -11.74 14.59 -15.68
N ALA A 170 -12.21 15.81 -15.43
CA ALA A 170 -12.19 16.45 -14.13
C ALA A 170 -12.87 15.60 -13.05
N GLN A 171 -14.06 15.07 -13.34
CA GLN A 171 -14.80 14.22 -12.41
C GLN A 171 -14.08 12.89 -12.11
N GLN A 172 -13.46 12.28 -13.12
CA GLN A 172 -12.70 11.04 -12.93
C GLN A 172 -11.45 11.25 -12.07
N ALA A 173 -10.71 12.34 -12.31
CA ALA A 173 -9.58 12.72 -11.48
C ALA A 173 -9.99 12.93 -10.01
N GLU A 174 -11.08 13.64 -9.76
CA GLU A 174 -11.64 13.85 -8.42
C GLU A 174 -12.01 12.53 -7.74
N ALA A 175 -12.68 11.62 -8.45
CA ALA A 175 -13.06 10.32 -7.93
C ALA A 175 -11.82 9.49 -7.56
N ASN A 176 -10.82 9.43 -8.45
CA ASN A 176 -9.61 8.65 -8.23
C ASN A 176 -8.78 9.21 -7.05
N VAL A 177 -8.63 10.54 -6.96
CA VAL A 177 -7.96 11.20 -5.82
C VAL A 177 -8.73 10.95 -4.54
N GLY A 178 -10.06 11.03 -4.60
CA GLY A 178 -10.95 10.73 -3.49
C GLY A 178 -10.79 9.32 -2.93
N GLU A 179 -10.65 8.30 -3.79
CA GLU A 179 -10.41 6.92 -3.37
C GLU A 179 -9.04 6.72 -2.71
N ALA A 180 -7.99 7.39 -3.21
CA ALA A 180 -6.70 7.40 -2.53
C ALA A 180 -6.78 8.04 -1.14
N VAL A 181 -7.49 9.17 -1.02
CA VAL A 181 -7.76 9.84 0.27
C VAL A 181 -8.52 8.89 1.22
N ARG A 182 -9.54 8.18 0.72
CA ARG A 182 -10.30 7.20 1.50
C ARG A 182 -9.40 6.11 2.07
N PHE A 183 -8.50 5.55 1.26
CA PHE A 183 -7.53 4.57 1.75
C PHE A 183 -6.64 5.14 2.86
N PHE A 184 -6.03 6.31 2.63
CA PHE A 184 -5.11 6.93 3.59
C PHE A 184 -5.77 7.42 4.87
N LEU A 185 -7.06 7.75 4.85
CA LEU A 185 -7.81 8.12 6.06
C LEU A 185 -8.29 6.91 6.88
N SER A 186 -8.21 5.70 6.33
CA SER A 186 -8.73 4.48 6.97
C SER A 186 -7.73 3.76 7.86
N GLY A 187 -8.21 2.75 8.60
CA GLY A 187 -7.36 1.77 9.29
C GLY A 187 -6.57 0.85 8.35
N ARG A 188 -6.92 0.79 7.06
CA ARG A 188 -6.27 -0.09 6.06
C ARG A 188 -4.84 0.37 5.71
N SER A 189 -4.56 1.66 5.89
CA SER A 189 -3.25 2.26 5.63
C SER A 189 -2.35 2.36 6.87
N ALA A 190 -2.65 1.59 7.94
CA ALA A 190 -2.01 1.73 9.24
C ALA A 190 -0.47 1.71 9.25
N PHE A 191 0.15 1.04 8.27
CA PHE A 191 1.61 0.93 8.14
C PHE A 191 2.16 1.53 6.84
N VAL A 192 1.36 2.32 6.13
CA VAL A 192 1.78 3.14 4.99
C VAL A 192 1.99 4.56 5.48
N ASP A 193 3.24 5.00 5.51
CA ASP A 193 3.62 6.28 6.10
C ASP A 193 4.79 6.92 5.35
N GLY A 194 4.72 8.23 5.16
CA GLY A 194 5.66 9.03 4.40
C GLY A 194 5.76 8.65 2.92
N GLN A 195 4.69 8.11 2.32
CA GLN A 195 4.67 7.66 0.94
C GLN A 195 3.98 8.66 0.00
N PRO A 196 4.58 8.99 -1.15
CA PRO A 196 3.86 9.60 -2.26
C PRO A 196 3.15 8.55 -3.11
N VAL A 197 1.96 8.88 -3.59
CA VAL A 197 1.20 8.10 -4.57
C VAL A 197 0.73 9.02 -5.67
N ARG A 198 0.97 8.64 -6.92
CA ARG A 198 0.41 9.32 -8.09
C ARG A 198 -0.90 8.67 -8.49
N VAL A 199 -1.84 9.52 -8.84
CA VAL A 199 -3.19 9.17 -9.27
C VAL A 199 -3.43 9.85 -10.62
N SER A 200 -3.92 9.10 -11.59
CA SER A 200 -4.33 9.62 -12.91
C SER A 200 -5.84 9.84 -12.99
N ASP A 201 -6.29 10.38 -14.11
CA ASP A 201 -7.68 10.53 -14.55
C ASP A 201 -8.20 9.30 -15.31
N ALA A 202 -7.54 8.14 -15.19
CA ALA A 202 -7.98 6.92 -15.86
C ALA A 202 -9.40 6.52 -15.44
N ALA A 203 -10.21 6.07 -16.40
CA ALA A 203 -11.56 5.60 -16.15
C ALA A 203 -11.55 4.47 -15.12
N ALA A 204 -12.30 4.64 -14.03
CA ALA A 204 -12.41 3.66 -12.95
C ALA A 204 -13.84 3.17 -12.82
N GLN A 205 -14.00 1.88 -12.57
CA GLN A 205 -15.30 1.29 -12.23
C GLN A 205 -15.57 1.55 -10.76
N ALA A 206 -16.80 1.90 -10.40
CA ALA A 206 -17.18 2.00 -8.99
C ALA A 206 -17.03 0.63 -8.29
N ASN A 207 -16.68 0.66 -7.01
CA ASN A 207 -16.70 -0.54 -6.18
C ASN A 207 -18.14 -1.04 -6.01
N PRO A 208 -18.40 -2.36 -6.01
CA PRO A 208 -19.75 -2.91 -5.78
C PRO A 208 -20.35 -2.47 -4.44
N SER A 209 -19.50 -2.37 -3.42
CA SER A 209 -19.84 -1.74 -2.13
C SER A 209 -18.57 -1.27 -1.42
N VAL A 210 -18.76 -0.46 -0.39
CA VAL A 210 -17.66 -0.01 0.49
C VAL A 210 -17.03 -1.18 1.25
N ASP A 211 -17.85 -2.09 1.79
CA ASP A 211 -17.38 -3.18 2.65
C ASP A 211 -16.84 -4.36 1.86
N ARG A 212 -17.38 -4.59 0.66
CA ARG A 212 -16.99 -5.66 -0.27
C ARG A 212 -16.63 -5.09 -1.65
N PRO A 213 -15.50 -4.37 -1.77
CA PRO A 213 -15.11 -3.69 -3.02
C PRO A 213 -14.66 -4.66 -4.13
N LEU A 214 -14.43 -5.93 -3.82
CA LEU A 214 -13.97 -6.97 -4.75
C LEU A 214 -15.04 -8.03 -5.02
N ASP A 215 -16.30 -7.76 -4.66
CA ASP A 215 -17.39 -8.71 -4.89
C ASP A 215 -17.49 -9.06 -6.38
N GLY A 216 -17.59 -10.36 -6.69
CA GLY A 216 -17.61 -10.88 -8.05
C GLY A 216 -16.24 -10.97 -8.75
N ARG A 217 -15.13 -10.59 -8.11
CA ARG A 217 -13.78 -10.70 -8.68
C ARG A 217 -13.13 -12.04 -8.35
N VAL A 218 -12.38 -12.60 -9.30
CA VAL A 218 -11.55 -13.79 -9.10
C VAL A 218 -10.08 -13.40 -8.99
N ALA A 219 -9.44 -13.74 -7.87
CA ALA A 219 -8.06 -13.41 -7.58
C ALA A 219 -7.18 -14.65 -7.47
N VAL A 220 -5.99 -14.62 -8.05
CA VAL A 220 -4.92 -15.58 -7.76
C VAL A 220 -3.86 -14.94 -6.85
N VAL A 221 -3.43 -15.68 -5.83
CA VAL A 221 -2.35 -15.29 -4.92
C VAL A 221 -1.29 -16.37 -4.91
N THR A 222 -0.07 -16.05 -5.35
CA THR A 222 1.07 -16.98 -5.31
C THR A 222 1.77 -16.95 -3.95
N GLY A 223 2.32 -18.08 -3.50
CA GLY A 223 2.91 -18.20 -2.17
C GLY A 223 1.88 -18.05 -1.03
N ALA A 224 0.67 -18.55 -1.24
CA ALA A 224 -0.49 -18.30 -0.38
C ALA A 224 -0.60 -19.22 0.85
N ALA A 225 0.27 -20.23 1.01
CA ALA A 225 0.10 -21.22 2.08
C ALA A 225 0.33 -20.67 3.49
N ARG A 226 1.03 -19.52 3.63
CA ARG A 226 1.36 -18.91 4.93
C ARG A 226 1.75 -17.44 4.82
N GLY A 227 2.03 -16.82 5.97
CA GLY A 227 2.65 -15.50 6.05
C GLY A 227 1.84 -14.41 5.36
N ILE A 228 2.53 -13.58 4.56
CA ILE A 228 1.92 -12.47 3.82
C ILE A 228 0.93 -12.98 2.77
N GLY A 229 1.26 -14.03 2.03
CA GLY A 229 0.35 -14.60 1.02
C GLY A 229 -0.98 -15.08 1.60
N ALA A 230 -0.94 -15.76 2.76
CA ALA A 230 -2.16 -16.15 3.46
C ALA A 230 -2.97 -14.95 3.97
N ALA A 231 -2.29 -13.88 4.41
CA ALA A 231 -2.97 -12.65 4.81
C ALA A 231 -3.63 -11.95 3.61
N ILE A 232 -2.95 -11.91 2.45
CA ILE A 232 -3.52 -11.39 1.20
C ILE A 232 -4.78 -12.18 0.83
N ALA A 233 -4.71 -13.52 0.82
CA ALA A 233 -5.88 -14.35 0.50
C ALA A 233 -7.08 -14.04 1.42
N ARG A 234 -6.86 -13.96 2.73
CA ARG A 234 -7.92 -13.62 3.70
C ARG A 234 -8.49 -12.22 3.49
N THR A 235 -7.64 -11.23 3.22
CA THR A 235 -8.06 -9.84 3.00
C THR A 235 -8.84 -9.69 1.70
N LEU A 236 -8.39 -10.29 0.60
CA LEU A 236 -9.11 -10.26 -0.67
C LEU A 236 -10.49 -10.94 -0.55
N HIS A 237 -10.56 -12.07 0.17
CA HIS A 237 -11.82 -12.73 0.48
C HIS A 237 -12.75 -11.90 1.36
N ARG A 238 -12.22 -11.28 2.43
CA ARG A 238 -12.97 -10.33 3.28
C ARG A 238 -13.61 -9.22 2.44
N ASP A 239 -12.87 -8.72 1.46
CA ASP A 239 -13.31 -7.67 0.54
C ASP A 239 -14.18 -8.19 -0.62
N GLY A 240 -14.43 -9.50 -0.70
CA GLY A 240 -15.43 -10.12 -1.55
C GLY A 240 -14.92 -10.96 -2.73
N ALA A 241 -13.60 -11.07 -2.91
CA ALA A 241 -13.04 -11.85 -4.01
C ALA A 241 -13.14 -13.36 -3.77
N THR A 242 -13.32 -14.11 -4.86
CA THR A 242 -13.06 -15.56 -4.91
C THR A 242 -11.56 -15.78 -5.09
N VAL A 243 -10.91 -16.53 -4.19
CA VAL A 243 -9.44 -16.64 -4.18
C VAL A 243 -8.95 -18.01 -4.61
N VAL A 244 -8.08 -18.04 -5.61
CA VAL A 244 -7.23 -19.17 -5.98
C VAL A 244 -5.90 -19.03 -5.24
N CYS A 245 -5.69 -19.90 -4.26
CA CYS A 245 -4.46 -19.94 -3.48
C CYS A 245 -3.44 -20.85 -4.17
N VAL A 246 -2.28 -20.31 -4.54
CA VAL A 246 -1.21 -21.06 -5.23
C VAL A 246 0.01 -21.17 -4.34
N ASP A 247 0.56 -22.37 -4.20
CA ASP A 247 1.84 -22.63 -3.53
C ASP A 247 2.42 -23.98 -3.99
N VAL A 248 3.66 -24.26 -3.64
CA VAL A 248 4.34 -25.51 -4.04
C VAL A 248 3.65 -26.74 -3.42
N PRO A 249 3.69 -27.92 -4.07
CA PRO A 249 3.10 -29.15 -3.52
C PRO A 249 3.55 -29.49 -2.09
N ALA A 250 4.81 -29.19 -1.74
CA ALA A 250 5.34 -29.38 -0.39
C ALA A 250 4.63 -28.55 0.70
N ALA A 251 3.94 -27.47 0.32
CA ALA A 251 3.12 -26.65 1.21
C ALA A 251 1.63 -26.99 1.14
N GLY A 252 1.25 -28.07 0.46
CA GLY A 252 -0.12 -28.42 0.09
C GLY A 252 -1.10 -28.48 1.25
N GLU A 253 -0.71 -29.01 2.41
CA GLU A 253 -1.58 -29.03 3.60
C GLU A 253 -1.88 -27.62 4.14
N ALA A 254 -0.86 -26.77 4.23
CA ALA A 254 -1.03 -25.39 4.67
C ALA A 254 -1.84 -24.58 3.66
N LEU A 255 -1.61 -24.82 2.37
CA LEU A 255 -2.37 -24.22 1.28
C LEU A 255 -3.85 -24.60 1.34
N ALA A 256 -4.15 -25.88 1.54
CA ALA A 256 -5.53 -26.37 1.65
C ALA A 256 -6.25 -25.74 2.86
N ARG A 257 -5.57 -25.57 3.99
CA ARG A 257 -6.13 -24.86 5.16
C ARG A 257 -6.51 -23.43 4.81
N VAL A 258 -5.60 -22.67 4.20
CA VAL A 258 -5.89 -21.28 3.80
C VAL A 258 -7.03 -21.22 2.79
N ALA A 259 -7.02 -22.07 1.76
CA ALA A 259 -8.08 -22.11 0.76
C ALA A 259 -9.46 -22.42 1.39
N ASN A 260 -9.52 -23.36 2.34
CA ASN A 260 -10.75 -23.67 3.06
C ASN A 260 -11.22 -22.51 3.96
N GLU A 261 -10.30 -21.84 4.66
CA GLU A 261 -10.62 -20.66 5.49
C GLU A 261 -11.27 -19.53 4.69
N VAL A 262 -10.84 -19.34 3.44
CA VAL A 262 -11.34 -18.26 2.56
C VAL A 262 -12.40 -18.72 1.58
N GLY A 263 -12.92 -19.95 1.72
CA GLY A 263 -13.89 -20.51 0.77
C GLY A 263 -13.40 -20.53 -0.69
N GLY A 264 -12.09 -20.54 -0.90
CA GLY A 264 -11.43 -20.48 -2.20
C GLY A 264 -11.04 -21.86 -2.74
N THR A 265 -10.08 -21.90 -3.64
CA THR A 265 -9.50 -23.16 -4.15
C THR A 265 -7.99 -23.18 -4.04
N ALA A 266 -7.43 -24.34 -3.71
CA ALA A 266 -5.99 -24.56 -3.68
C ALA A 266 -5.51 -25.08 -5.04
N LEU A 267 -4.40 -24.54 -5.53
CA LEU A 267 -3.66 -25.04 -6.69
C LEU A 267 -2.21 -25.28 -6.28
N GLN A 268 -1.84 -26.55 -6.13
CA GLN A 268 -0.46 -26.94 -5.86
C GLN A 268 0.37 -26.87 -7.14
N LEU A 269 1.30 -25.91 -7.20
CA LEU A 269 2.05 -25.57 -8.40
C LEU A 269 3.37 -24.90 -8.02
N ASP A 270 4.46 -25.31 -8.67
CA ASP A 270 5.69 -24.53 -8.68
C ASP A 270 5.55 -23.40 -9.70
N VAL A 271 5.72 -22.16 -9.25
CA VAL A 271 5.60 -20.98 -10.10
C VAL A 271 6.71 -20.89 -11.15
N THR A 272 7.82 -21.61 -10.99
CA THR A 272 8.89 -21.66 -11.99
C THR A 272 8.67 -22.71 -13.08
N ALA A 273 7.56 -23.46 -13.02
CA ALA A 273 7.22 -24.41 -14.07
C ALA A 273 6.84 -23.67 -15.36
N GLU A 274 7.22 -24.22 -16.51
CA GLU A 274 6.98 -23.60 -17.81
C GLU A 274 5.49 -23.37 -18.10
N ASP A 275 4.63 -24.25 -17.60
CA ASP A 275 3.18 -24.20 -17.76
C ASP A 275 2.45 -23.47 -16.62
N ALA A 276 3.15 -22.83 -15.68
CA ALA A 276 2.55 -22.26 -14.47
C ALA A 276 1.46 -21.23 -14.78
N GLY A 277 1.73 -20.30 -15.70
CA GLY A 277 0.76 -19.27 -16.12
C GLY A 277 -0.50 -19.89 -16.73
N ARG A 278 -0.35 -20.90 -17.60
CA ARG A 278 -1.46 -21.62 -18.22
C ARG A 278 -2.29 -22.37 -17.18
N ARG A 279 -1.64 -23.10 -16.26
CA ARG A 279 -2.32 -23.85 -15.20
C ARG A 279 -3.12 -22.96 -14.26
N ILE A 280 -2.60 -21.78 -13.92
CA ILE A 280 -3.31 -20.78 -13.11
C ILE A 280 -4.56 -20.30 -13.86
N LEU A 281 -4.39 -19.90 -15.11
CA LEU A 281 -5.46 -19.38 -15.95
C LEU A 281 -6.58 -20.41 -16.15
N ASP A 282 -6.22 -21.64 -16.51
CA ASP A 282 -7.17 -22.73 -16.73
C ASP A 282 -7.92 -23.07 -15.43
N HIS A 283 -7.21 -23.15 -14.30
CA HIS A 283 -7.85 -23.41 -13.01
C HIS A 283 -8.85 -22.31 -12.62
N ALA A 284 -8.48 -21.04 -12.79
CA ALA A 284 -9.36 -19.91 -12.49
C ALA A 284 -10.60 -19.92 -13.40
N ARG A 285 -10.43 -20.13 -14.70
CA ARG A 285 -11.53 -20.21 -15.67
C ARG A 285 -12.45 -21.40 -15.43
N THR A 286 -11.91 -22.60 -15.28
CA THR A 286 -12.70 -23.82 -15.11
C THR A 286 -13.46 -23.81 -13.78
N ARG A 287 -12.88 -23.28 -12.70
CA ARG A 287 -13.52 -23.32 -11.38
C ARG A 287 -14.39 -22.10 -11.10
N HIS A 288 -14.05 -20.95 -11.66
CA HIS A 288 -14.63 -19.65 -11.25
C HIS A 288 -15.04 -18.76 -12.44
N GLY A 289 -14.91 -19.23 -13.68
CA GLY A 289 -15.38 -18.54 -14.89
C GLY A 289 -14.43 -17.49 -15.45
N GLY A 290 -13.38 -17.08 -14.72
CA GLY A 290 -12.45 -16.05 -15.17
C GLY A 290 -11.31 -15.76 -14.19
N LEU A 291 -10.52 -14.75 -14.51
CA LEU A 291 -9.44 -14.22 -13.67
C LEU A 291 -9.41 -12.69 -13.81
N ASP A 292 -9.50 -11.98 -12.69
CA ASP A 292 -9.49 -10.52 -12.63
C ASP A 292 -8.21 -9.98 -11.99
N ILE A 293 -7.69 -10.67 -10.97
CA ILE A 293 -6.64 -10.16 -10.09
C ILE A 293 -5.48 -11.17 -10.01
N VAL A 294 -4.25 -10.69 -10.20
CA VAL A 294 -3.02 -11.48 -10.01
C VAL A 294 -2.14 -10.84 -8.95
N VAL A 295 -1.84 -11.57 -7.88
CA VAL A 295 -0.87 -11.14 -6.87
C VAL A 295 0.36 -12.04 -6.90
N HIS A 296 1.44 -11.49 -7.43
CA HIS A 296 2.77 -12.11 -7.46
C HIS A 296 3.47 -11.92 -6.12
N ASN A 297 3.09 -12.75 -5.13
CA ASN A 297 3.64 -12.72 -3.77
C ASN A 297 4.71 -13.80 -3.53
N ALA A 298 4.71 -14.91 -4.28
CA ALA A 298 5.73 -15.94 -4.14
C ALA A 298 7.15 -15.36 -4.23
N GLY A 299 8.01 -15.79 -3.32
CA GLY A 299 9.38 -15.33 -3.28
C GLY A 299 10.21 -16.06 -2.23
N ILE A 300 11.51 -16.18 -2.50
CA ILE A 300 12.48 -16.81 -1.60
C ILE A 300 13.68 -15.91 -1.36
N THR A 301 14.39 -16.20 -0.27
CA THR A 301 15.70 -15.61 0.04
C THR A 301 16.74 -16.74 0.14
N ARG A 302 17.96 -16.45 -0.31
CA ARG A 302 19.15 -17.31 -0.16
C ARG A 302 20.34 -16.42 0.17
N ASP A 303 20.31 -15.90 1.39
CA ASP A 303 21.23 -14.86 1.83
C ASP A 303 22.66 -15.39 1.95
N LYS A 304 23.59 -14.69 1.32
CA LYS A 304 25.03 -14.97 1.35
C LYS A 304 25.79 -13.71 0.93
N LEU A 305 26.94 -13.46 1.55
CA LEU A 305 27.85 -12.42 1.06
C LEU A 305 28.24 -12.74 -0.38
N PHE A 306 28.29 -11.74 -1.25
CA PHE A 306 28.50 -11.94 -2.70
C PHE A 306 29.78 -12.74 -3.01
N VAL A 307 30.87 -12.48 -2.29
CA VAL A 307 32.14 -13.21 -2.42
C VAL A 307 32.02 -14.72 -2.14
N ASN A 308 30.94 -15.15 -1.49
CA ASN A 308 30.66 -16.55 -1.15
C ASN A 308 29.34 -17.04 -1.78
N MET A 309 28.77 -16.29 -2.74
CA MET A 309 27.55 -16.67 -3.45
C MET A 309 27.86 -17.79 -4.43
N ASP A 310 27.08 -18.87 -4.39
CA ASP A 310 27.14 -19.91 -5.42
C ASP A 310 25.99 -19.75 -6.41
N GLU A 311 26.15 -20.38 -7.57
CA GLU A 311 25.21 -20.37 -8.69
C GLU A 311 23.82 -20.83 -8.24
N SER A 312 23.72 -21.93 -7.47
CA SER A 312 22.43 -22.46 -7.01
C SER A 312 21.62 -21.45 -6.17
N ARG A 313 22.27 -20.67 -5.31
CA ARG A 313 21.64 -19.63 -4.49
C ARG A 313 21.28 -18.39 -5.31
N TRP A 314 22.08 -18.06 -6.30
CA TRP A 314 21.79 -16.96 -7.22
C TRP A 314 20.58 -17.31 -8.10
N ASP A 315 20.67 -18.42 -8.82
CA ASP A 315 19.70 -18.86 -9.83
C ASP A 315 18.35 -19.16 -9.23
N SER A 316 18.29 -19.85 -8.07
CA SER A 316 16.98 -20.14 -7.44
C SER A 316 16.23 -18.86 -7.05
N VAL A 317 16.94 -17.83 -6.58
CA VAL A 317 16.33 -16.53 -6.24
C VAL A 317 15.87 -15.80 -7.50
N MET A 318 16.66 -15.82 -8.58
CA MET A 318 16.27 -15.23 -9.87
C MET A 318 15.07 -15.94 -10.48
N ALA A 319 15.08 -17.27 -10.48
CA ALA A 319 14.04 -18.13 -11.04
C ALA A 319 12.69 -17.85 -10.36
N VAL A 320 12.65 -17.89 -9.02
CA VAL A 320 11.41 -17.72 -8.27
C VAL A 320 10.96 -16.27 -8.24
N ASN A 321 11.84 -15.31 -7.97
CA ASN A 321 11.41 -13.95 -7.64
C ASN A 321 11.26 -13.04 -8.87
N LEU A 322 11.76 -13.43 -10.04
CA LEU A 322 11.74 -12.60 -11.24
C LEU A 322 11.34 -13.40 -12.48
N ALA A 323 12.07 -14.46 -12.82
CA ALA A 323 11.84 -15.19 -14.08
C ALA A 323 10.43 -15.81 -14.14
N SER A 324 9.97 -16.41 -13.03
CA SER A 324 8.61 -16.96 -12.91
C SER A 324 7.53 -15.92 -13.21
N ILE A 325 7.70 -14.68 -12.77
CA ILE A 325 6.73 -13.59 -12.96
C ILE A 325 6.69 -13.19 -14.42
N VAL A 326 7.86 -13.02 -15.05
CA VAL A 326 7.96 -12.70 -16.48
C VAL A 326 7.31 -13.80 -17.31
N GLN A 327 7.66 -15.06 -17.06
CA GLN A 327 7.12 -16.22 -17.77
C GLN A 327 5.60 -16.38 -17.57
N MET A 328 5.11 -16.31 -16.34
CA MET A 328 3.66 -16.37 -16.08
C MET A 328 2.94 -15.22 -16.79
N ASN A 329 3.52 -14.02 -16.80
CA ASN A 329 2.91 -12.86 -17.45
C ASN A 329 2.78 -12.99 -18.96
N GLU A 330 3.66 -13.73 -19.66
CA GLU A 330 3.48 -14.02 -21.10
C GLU A 330 2.13 -14.68 -21.37
N THR A 331 1.70 -15.59 -20.50
CA THR A 331 0.38 -16.23 -20.60
C THR A 331 -0.73 -15.36 -20.01
N LEU A 332 -0.53 -14.82 -18.81
CA LEU A 332 -1.56 -14.06 -18.08
C LEU A 332 -1.89 -12.70 -18.72
N LEU A 333 -1.00 -12.15 -19.55
CA LEU A 333 -1.23 -10.93 -20.32
C LEU A 333 -1.50 -11.23 -21.81
N GLY A 334 -1.46 -12.49 -22.23
CA GLY A 334 -1.80 -12.89 -23.59
C GLY A 334 -3.28 -12.67 -23.93
N PRO A 335 -3.70 -13.01 -25.16
CA PRO A 335 -5.09 -12.84 -25.62
C PRO A 335 -6.12 -13.58 -24.74
N ASP A 336 -5.72 -14.73 -24.20
CA ASP A 336 -6.51 -15.54 -23.29
C ASP A 336 -6.30 -15.17 -21.81
N GLY A 337 -5.54 -14.13 -21.50
CA GLY A 337 -5.15 -13.79 -20.14
C GLY A 337 -6.23 -12.99 -19.38
N LEU A 338 -5.75 -12.02 -18.60
CA LEU A 338 -6.56 -11.02 -17.92
C LEU A 338 -7.40 -10.20 -18.91
N GLY A 339 -8.69 -10.07 -18.62
CA GLY A 339 -9.61 -9.22 -19.38
C GLY A 339 -9.38 -7.72 -19.14
N GLU A 340 -10.19 -6.91 -19.82
CA GLU A 340 -10.24 -5.47 -19.59
C GLU A 340 -10.55 -5.17 -18.11
N GLY A 341 -9.85 -4.21 -17.52
CA GLY A 341 -10.03 -3.89 -16.10
C GLY A 341 -9.33 -4.86 -15.13
N GLY A 342 -8.43 -5.72 -15.62
CA GLY A 342 -7.61 -6.60 -14.78
C GLY A 342 -6.69 -5.82 -13.81
N ARG A 343 -6.24 -6.49 -12.75
CA ARG A 343 -5.39 -5.90 -11.70
C ARG A 343 -4.22 -6.80 -11.37
N MET A 344 -3.03 -6.23 -11.31
CA MET A 344 -1.81 -6.95 -10.97
C MET A 344 -1.05 -6.25 -9.85
N VAL A 345 -0.58 -7.03 -8.87
CA VAL A 345 0.32 -6.52 -7.84
C VAL A 345 1.52 -7.43 -7.66
N CYS A 346 2.71 -6.84 -7.71
CA CYS A 346 3.98 -7.54 -7.51
C CYS A 346 4.62 -7.19 -6.16
N LEU A 347 5.14 -8.19 -5.44
CA LEU A 347 5.85 -7.95 -4.19
C LEU A 347 7.32 -7.60 -4.48
N SER A 348 7.65 -6.32 -4.30
CA SER A 348 9.03 -5.85 -4.18
C SER A 348 9.50 -6.01 -2.71
N SER A 349 10.41 -5.16 -2.25
CA SER A 349 10.97 -5.15 -0.90
C SER A 349 11.68 -3.83 -0.65
N GLN A 350 11.76 -3.39 0.61
CA GLN A 350 12.63 -2.28 0.99
C GLN A 350 14.10 -2.51 0.57
N SER A 351 14.56 -3.77 0.55
CA SER A 351 15.91 -4.12 0.07
C SER A 351 16.09 -3.94 -1.44
N GLY A 352 15.01 -3.83 -2.22
CA GLY A 352 15.07 -3.48 -3.64
C GLY A 352 15.38 -2.00 -3.88
N PHE A 353 15.10 -1.13 -2.90
CA PHE A 353 15.44 0.30 -2.96
C PHE A 353 16.84 0.56 -2.39
N ALA A 354 17.10 0.05 -1.19
CA ALA A 354 18.29 0.42 -0.42
C ALA A 354 19.45 -0.58 -0.49
N GLY A 355 19.21 -1.75 -1.09
CA GLY A 355 20.09 -2.90 -0.92
C GLY A 355 20.02 -3.49 0.50
N ASN A 356 20.66 -4.64 0.70
CA ASN A 356 20.87 -5.19 2.03
C ASN A 356 22.10 -6.12 2.04
N ARG A 357 22.85 -6.14 3.16
CA ARG A 357 24.06 -6.96 3.27
C ARG A 357 23.70 -8.44 3.16
N GLY A 358 24.37 -9.14 2.24
CA GLY A 358 24.14 -10.57 2.00
C GLY A 358 22.95 -10.89 1.09
N GLN A 359 22.32 -9.87 0.51
CA GLN A 359 21.12 -10.02 -0.32
C GLN A 359 21.33 -9.49 -1.75
N THR A 360 22.53 -9.60 -2.33
CA THR A 360 22.78 -9.09 -3.69
C THR A 360 21.86 -9.75 -4.73
N ASN A 361 21.63 -11.06 -4.64
CA ASN A 361 20.64 -11.78 -5.43
C ASN A 361 19.21 -11.27 -5.18
N TYR A 362 18.78 -11.25 -3.92
CA TYR A 362 17.41 -10.88 -3.54
C TYR A 362 17.08 -9.42 -3.87
N SER A 363 17.93 -8.47 -3.46
CA SER A 363 17.81 -7.06 -3.79
C SER A 363 17.76 -6.81 -5.30
N ALA A 364 18.58 -7.51 -6.10
CA ALA A 364 18.51 -7.41 -7.55
C ALA A 364 17.13 -7.81 -8.09
N THR A 365 16.56 -8.95 -7.64
CA THR A 365 15.20 -9.34 -8.05
C THR A 365 14.14 -8.33 -7.62
N LYS A 366 14.21 -7.82 -6.38
CA LYS A 366 13.19 -6.89 -5.87
C LYS A 366 13.30 -5.50 -6.46
N ALA A 367 14.48 -5.07 -6.90
CA ALA A 367 14.67 -3.89 -7.74
C ALA A 367 14.12 -4.12 -9.17
N ALA A 368 14.35 -5.30 -9.75
CA ALA A 368 13.80 -5.65 -11.05
C ALA A 368 12.27 -5.61 -11.08
N ILE A 369 11.59 -5.98 -9.99
CA ILE A 369 10.14 -5.80 -9.85
C ILE A 369 9.71 -4.33 -9.97
N ILE A 370 10.49 -3.39 -9.44
CA ILE A 370 10.20 -1.95 -9.58
C ILE A 370 10.24 -1.54 -11.05
N GLY A 371 11.28 -1.98 -11.77
CA GLY A 371 11.42 -1.75 -13.21
C GLY A 371 10.30 -2.40 -14.01
N LEU A 372 9.95 -3.64 -13.70
CA LEU A 372 8.88 -4.39 -14.37
C LEU A 372 7.52 -3.70 -14.23
N VAL A 373 7.17 -3.27 -13.01
CA VAL A 373 5.92 -2.53 -12.73
C VAL A 373 5.87 -1.25 -13.54
N GLY A 374 6.94 -0.44 -13.51
CA GLY A 374 6.99 0.82 -14.25
C GLY A 374 6.95 0.65 -15.77
N ALA A 375 7.58 -0.41 -16.30
CA ALA A 375 7.64 -0.67 -17.73
C ALA A 375 6.33 -1.26 -18.31
N LEU A 376 5.63 -2.11 -17.54
CA LEU A 376 4.38 -2.72 -17.99
C LEU A 376 3.16 -1.80 -17.81
N ALA A 377 3.17 -0.91 -16.82
CA ALA A 377 2.05 -0.01 -16.55
C ALA A 377 1.52 0.76 -17.77
N PRO A 378 2.35 1.47 -18.58
CA PRO A 378 1.85 2.16 -19.76
C PRO A 378 1.35 1.21 -20.86
N GLN A 379 1.97 0.03 -21.01
CA GLN A 379 1.57 -0.97 -22.02
C GLN A 379 0.20 -1.59 -21.69
N LEU A 380 -0.11 -1.74 -20.40
CA LEU A 380 -1.35 -2.35 -19.92
C LEU A 380 -2.51 -1.35 -19.80
N ALA A 381 -2.21 -0.05 -19.75
CA ALA A 381 -3.19 1.01 -19.61
C ALA A 381 -4.23 1.03 -20.74
N GLU A 382 -3.84 0.68 -21.97
CA GLU A 382 -4.75 0.61 -23.13
C GLU A 382 -5.87 -0.43 -22.95
N ARG A 383 -5.65 -1.45 -22.11
CA ARG A 383 -6.62 -2.49 -21.75
C ARG A 383 -7.33 -2.21 -20.43
N GLY A 384 -7.14 -1.02 -19.85
CA GLY A 384 -7.63 -0.70 -18.50
C GLY A 384 -7.05 -1.60 -17.39
N ILE A 385 -5.94 -2.30 -17.68
CA ILE A 385 -5.26 -3.17 -16.72
C ILE A 385 -4.24 -2.32 -15.96
N THR A 386 -4.24 -2.43 -14.63
CA THR A 386 -3.23 -1.77 -13.79
C THR A 386 -2.23 -2.79 -13.25
N ILE A 387 -0.96 -2.42 -13.20
CA ILE A 387 0.08 -3.14 -12.49
C ILE A 387 0.76 -2.21 -11.50
N ASN A 388 0.81 -2.64 -10.24
CA ASN A 388 1.46 -1.92 -9.15
C ASN A 388 2.38 -2.86 -8.38
N GLY A 389 3.17 -2.29 -7.47
CA GLY A 389 4.01 -3.03 -6.56
C GLY A 389 3.78 -2.62 -5.11
N VAL A 390 4.03 -3.56 -4.22
CA VAL A 390 4.14 -3.28 -2.79
C VAL A 390 5.53 -3.68 -2.32
N ALA A 391 6.17 -2.81 -1.54
CA ALA A 391 7.50 -3.02 -0.99
C ALA A 391 7.43 -3.07 0.55
N PRO A 392 7.22 -4.26 1.12
CA PRO A 392 7.19 -4.39 2.58
C PRO A 392 8.53 -3.98 3.21
N GLY A 393 8.44 -3.32 4.36
CA GLY A 393 9.55 -3.13 5.29
C GLY A 393 9.70 -4.33 6.23
N LEU A 394 9.97 -4.06 7.50
CA LEU A 394 9.97 -5.11 8.54
C LEU A 394 8.52 -5.51 8.87
N ILE A 395 8.13 -6.71 8.45
CA ILE A 395 6.82 -7.29 8.75
C ILE A 395 6.98 -8.49 9.70
N GLU A 396 6.12 -8.56 10.70
CA GLU A 396 6.05 -9.64 11.66
C GLU A 396 5.51 -10.93 11.02
N THR A 397 6.42 -11.86 10.78
CA THR A 397 6.16 -13.15 10.14
C THR A 397 6.89 -14.25 10.89
N GLU A 398 6.61 -15.51 10.54
CA GLU A 398 7.40 -16.65 11.03
C GLU A 398 8.89 -16.50 10.64
N MET A 399 9.16 -15.93 9.46
CA MET A 399 10.52 -15.73 8.94
C MET A 399 11.30 -14.69 9.76
N THR A 400 10.71 -13.52 10.03
CA THR A 400 11.35 -12.48 10.87
C THR A 400 11.44 -12.92 12.34
N GLY A 401 10.57 -13.83 12.77
CA GLY A 401 10.67 -14.52 14.06
C GLY A 401 11.98 -15.26 14.28
N LYS A 402 12.68 -15.70 13.21
CA LYS A 402 13.97 -16.41 13.29
C LYS A 402 15.19 -15.49 13.46
N MET A 403 15.02 -14.16 13.33
CA MET A 403 16.11 -13.22 13.55
C MET A 403 16.53 -13.17 15.02
N PRO A 404 17.84 -12.97 15.32
CA PRO A 404 18.30 -12.74 16.69
C PRO A 404 17.54 -11.60 17.36
N PHE A 405 17.18 -11.78 18.64
CA PHE A 405 16.30 -10.87 19.38
C PHE A 405 16.76 -9.40 19.31
N ALA A 406 18.03 -9.12 19.62
CA ALA A 406 18.57 -7.76 19.63
C ALA A 406 18.51 -7.08 18.26
N THR A 407 18.87 -7.81 17.19
CA THR A 407 18.81 -7.30 15.81
C THR A 407 17.37 -7.03 15.39
N ARG A 408 16.44 -7.93 15.77
CA ARG A 408 15.01 -7.79 15.47
C ARG A 408 14.42 -6.58 16.18
N GLU A 409 14.69 -6.40 17.47
CA GLU A 409 14.20 -5.23 18.23
C GLU A 409 14.77 -3.93 17.69
N ALA A 410 16.08 -3.87 17.37
CA ALA A 410 16.66 -2.68 16.75
C ALA A 410 15.95 -2.36 15.43
N ALA A 411 15.78 -3.34 14.54
CA ALA A 411 15.09 -3.15 13.26
C ALA A 411 13.63 -2.68 13.41
N ARG A 412 12.90 -3.15 14.44
CA ARG A 412 11.52 -2.69 14.72
C ARG A 412 11.43 -1.20 15.02
N ARG A 413 12.47 -0.60 15.59
CA ARG A 413 12.47 0.81 16.03
C ARG A 413 12.99 1.78 14.98
N LEU A 414 13.49 1.30 13.84
CA LEU A 414 14.04 2.16 12.77
C LEU A 414 12.96 2.81 11.87
N SER A 415 11.69 2.71 12.24
CA SER A 415 10.54 3.31 11.54
C SER A 415 9.89 4.39 12.41
N SER A 416 9.23 5.38 11.80
CA SER A 416 8.52 6.44 12.53
C SER A 416 7.43 5.88 13.46
N LEU A 417 6.82 4.75 13.07
CA LEU A 417 5.83 4.05 13.90
C LEU A 417 6.44 3.19 15.02
N GLN A 418 7.77 3.08 15.07
CA GLN A 418 8.57 2.39 16.09
C GLN A 418 8.11 0.96 16.40
N GLN A 419 7.55 0.26 15.42
CA GLN A 419 7.12 -1.13 15.52
C GLN A 419 7.24 -1.83 14.17
N GLY A 420 7.24 -3.16 14.17
CA GLY A 420 7.10 -3.96 12.95
C GLY A 420 5.66 -3.95 12.43
N GLY A 421 5.52 -3.99 11.11
CA GLY A 421 4.21 -4.10 10.46
C GLY A 421 3.64 -5.51 10.59
N LEU A 422 2.36 -5.67 10.29
CA LEU A 422 1.69 -6.97 10.24
C LEU A 422 1.44 -7.39 8.78
N PRO A 423 1.29 -8.70 8.51
CA PRO A 423 0.91 -9.19 7.19
C PRO A 423 -0.36 -8.53 6.63
N VAL A 424 -1.32 -8.20 7.50
CA VAL A 424 -2.55 -7.50 7.11
C VAL A 424 -2.29 -6.09 6.58
N ASP A 425 -1.25 -5.39 7.04
CA ASP A 425 -0.93 -4.04 6.54
C ASP A 425 -0.49 -4.08 5.07
N VAL A 426 0.25 -5.13 4.70
CA VAL A 426 0.63 -5.40 3.30
C VAL A 426 -0.61 -5.81 2.50
N ALA A 427 -1.41 -6.73 3.05
CA ALA A 427 -2.60 -7.24 2.40
C ALA A 427 -3.66 -6.15 2.12
N ASP A 428 -3.90 -5.24 3.06
CA ASP A 428 -4.84 -4.13 2.91
C ASP A 428 -4.37 -3.12 1.84
N THR A 429 -3.06 -2.89 1.72
CA THR A 429 -2.49 -2.06 0.65
C THR A 429 -2.68 -2.72 -0.71
N ILE A 430 -2.45 -4.04 -0.81
CA ILE A 430 -2.70 -4.80 -2.04
C ILE A 430 -4.18 -4.80 -2.38
N ALA A 431 -5.05 -5.02 -1.39
CA ALA A 431 -6.49 -5.04 -1.57
C ALA A 431 -7.00 -3.71 -2.14
N TRP A 432 -6.49 -2.58 -1.67
CA TRP A 432 -6.77 -1.25 -2.24
C TRP A 432 -6.32 -1.15 -3.71
N LEU A 433 -5.07 -1.52 -4.02
CA LEU A 433 -4.52 -1.43 -5.38
C LEU A 433 -5.26 -2.29 -6.42
N VAL A 434 -6.03 -3.30 -5.99
CA VAL A 434 -6.79 -4.18 -6.89
C VAL A 434 -8.29 -3.89 -6.89
N GLN A 435 -8.74 -2.81 -6.25
CA GLN A 435 -10.14 -2.41 -6.31
C GLN A 435 -10.50 -1.90 -7.71
N PRO A 436 -11.75 -2.11 -8.18
CA PRO A 436 -12.27 -1.48 -9.39
C PRO A 436 -12.04 0.03 -9.39
N ALA A 437 -12.32 0.70 -8.26
CA ALA A 437 -12.24 2.16 -8.13
C ALA A 437 -10.81 2.72 -8.03
N SER A 438 -9.80 1.84 -7.89
CA SER A 438 -8.39 2.24 -7.82
C SER A 438 -7.67 2.23 -9.17
N ALA A 439 -8.41 2.25 -10.29
CA ALA A 439 -7.84 2.23 -11.64
C ALA A 439 -6.91 3.42 -11.94
N GLY A 440 -7.10 4.55 -11.24
CA GLY A 440 -6.22 5.72 -11.32
C GLY A 440 -4.83 5.51 -10.73
N VAL A 441 -4.57 4.41 -10.02
CA VAL A 441 -3.24 4.08 -9.47
C VAL A 441 -2.60 2.99 -10.34
N ASN A 442 -1.60 3.37 -11.14
CA ASN A 442 -0.89 2.45 -12.02
C ASN A 442 0.62 2.73 -12.05
N GLY A 443 1.43 1.68 -12.14
CA GLY A 443 2.90 1.79 -12.18
C GLY A 443 3.55 2.23 -10.87
N GLN A 444 2.82 2.23 -9.75
CA GLN A 444 3.34 2.68 -8.45
C GLN A 444 3.96 1.51 -7.68
N VAL A 445 5.07 1.74 -6.96
CA VAL A 445 5.57 0.80 -5.95
C VAL A 445 5.51 1.44 -4.58
N ILE A 446 4.60 0.97 -3.74
CA ILE A 446 4.25 1.60 -2.46
C ILE A 446 4.92 0.87 -1.31
N ARG A 447 5.66 1.59 -0.46
CA ARG A 447 6.31 0.97 0.69
C ARG A 447 5.34 0.84 1.87
N VAL A 448 5.18 -0.38 2.36
CA VAL A 448 4.43 -0.69 3.58
C VAL A 448 5.45 -0.92 4.69
N CYS A 449 5.93 0.19 5.27
CA CYS A 449 7.14 0.18 6.09
C CYS A 449 7.09 1.05 7.36
N GLY A 450 5.96 1.69 7.66
CA GLY A 450 5.84 2.61 8.80
C GLY A 450 6.85 3.77 8.76
N GLN A 451 7.23 4.18 7.55
CA GLN A 451 8.29 5.15 7.27
C GLN A 451 9.66 4.74 7.83
N ASN A 452 10.13 3.54 7.46
CA ASN A 452 11.48 3.09 7.79
C ASN A 452 12.55 4.04 7.25
N MET A 453 13.56 4.38 8.07
CA MET A 453 14.65 5.30 7.74
C MET A 453 15.48 4.88 6.53
N ILE A 454 15.55 3.58 6.23
CA ILE A 454 16.31 3.03 5.11
C ILE A 454 15.51 3.24 3.80
N GLY A 455 16.15 3.75 2.75
CA GLY A 455 15.53 4.00 1.44
C GLY A 455 16.51 4.61 0.42
N ALA A 456 15.99 4.91 -0.77
CA ALA A 456 16.64 5.64 -1.86
C ALA A 456 15.66 6.64 -2.46
#